data_AF-A0A9E8C8L2-F1
#
_entry.id   AF-A0A9E8C8L2-F1
#
_cell.length_a   1.000
_cell.length_b   1.000
_cell.length_c   1.000
_cell.angle_alpha   90.00
_cell.angle_beta   90.00
_cell.angle_gamma   90.00
#
_symmetry.space_group_name_H-M   'P 1'
#
loop_
_entity.id
_entity.type
_entity.pdbx_description
1 polymer ?
#
loop_
_entity_poly.entity_id
_entity_poly.type
_entity_poly.pdbx_seq_one_letter_code
_entity_poly.pdbx_strand_id
1 'polypeptide(L)' 'MRIRQGYVRPEARGRGLFRELRGRVLAHIEQLQATAVVRLPAAAAEHLQPYGFIVSGTRGRWVILEKAPHETP' A
#
# COMPACT_ATOMS: atom_id res chain seq x y z
N MET A 1 -4.13 -9.82 4.39
CA MET A 1 -2.97 -9.86 3.45
C MET A 1 -1.86 -8.94 3.96
N ARG A 2 -0.59 -9.36 3.86
CA ARG A 2 0.57 -8.52 4.24
C ARG A 2 1.41 -8.17 3.01
N ILE A 3 1.53 -6.88 2.70
CA ILE A 3 2.42 -6.39 1.64
C ILE A 3 3.82 -6.24 2.24
N ARG A 4 4.77 -7.06 1.77
CA ARG A 4 6.12 -7.12 2.36
C ARG A 4 7.10 -6.14 1.72
N GLN A 5 7.05 -5.97 0.39
CA GLN A 5 7.94 -5.06 -0.34
C GLN A 5 7.26 -4.50 -1.60
N GLY A 6 7.47 -3.21 -1.85
CA GLY A 6 7.17 -2.56 -3.12
C GLY A 6 8.43 -1.85 -3.60
N TYR A 7 9.16 -2.48 -4.53
CA TYR A 7 10.40 -1.95 -5.06
C TYR A 7 10.32 -1.85 -6.58
N VAL A 8 10.69 -0.69 -7.10
CA VAL A 8 10.91 -0.48 -8.53
C VAL A 8 12.38 -0.15 -8.72
N ARG A 9 13.00 -0.93 -9.62
CA ARG A 9 14.38 -0.74 -10.06
C ARG A 9 14.61 0.71 -10.53
N PRO A 10 15.74 1.36 -10.20
CA PRO A 10 16.00 2.75 -10.56
C PRO A 10 15.77 3.06 -12.04
N GLU A 11 16.18 2.15 -12.91
CA GLU A 11 16.11 2.24 -14.38
C GLU A 11 14.66 2.25 -14.90
N ALA A 12 13.73 1.79 -14.07
CA ALA A 12 12.32 1.67 -14.39
C ALA A 12 11.47 2.75 -13.70
N ARG A 13 12.10 3.64 -12.91
CA ARG A 13 11.43 4.82 -12.31
C ARG A 13 11.04 5.82 -13.40
N GLY A 14 10.00 6.61 -13.16
CA GLY A 14 9.47 7.58 -14.14
C GLY A 14 8.58 6.96 -15.24
N ARG A 15 8.55 5.63 -15.38
CA ARG A 15 7.70 4.93 -16.38
C ARG A 15 6.29 4.59 -15.89
N GLY A 16 5.88 5.08 -14.73
CA GLY A 16 4.55 4.80 -14.17
C GLY A 16 4.33 3.38 -13.64
N LEU A 17 5.32 2.49 -13.71
CA LEU A 17 5.21 1.08 -13.29
C LEU A 17 4.78 0.90 -11.83
N PHE A 18 5.21 1.80 -10.94
CA PHE A 18 4.76 1.78 -9.55
C PHE A 18 3.25 2.04 -9.42
N ARG A 19 2.71 2.96 -10.24
CA ARG A 19 1.27 3.26 -10.25
C ARG A 19 0.48 2.06 -10.72
N GLU A 20 0.95 1.37 -11.76
CA GLU A 20 0.30 0.18 -12.29
C GLU A 20 0.36 -0.99 -11.31
N LEU A 21 1.54 -1.25 -10.73
CA LEU A 21 1.71 -2.28 -9.70
C LEU A 21 0.82 -2.01 -8.48
N ARG A 22 0.77 -0.76 -8.01
CA ARG A 22 -0.14 -0.34 -6.94
C ARG A 22 -1.59 -0.64 -7.31
N GLY A 23 -2.02 -0.25 -8.52
CA GLY A 23 -3.38 -0.53 -9.00
C GLY A 23 -3.74 -2.00 -8.97
N ARG A 24 -2.86 -2.88 -9.47
CA ARG A 24 -3.07 -4.34 -9.45
C ARG A 24 -3.15 -4.90 -8.03
N VAL A 25 -2.30 -4.42 -7.12
CA VAL A 25 -2.32 -4.86 -5.71
C VAL A 25 -3.60 -4.41 -5.01
N LEU A 26 -4.06 -3.18 -5.25
CA LEU A 26 -5.31 -2.67 -4.69
C LEU A 26 -6.52 -3.49 -5.18
N ALA A 27 -6.62 -3.71 -6.49
CA ALA A 27 -7.68 -4.54 -7.07
C ALA A 27 -7.68 -5.96 -6.49
N HIS A 28 -6.49 -6.53 -6.27
CA HIS A 28 -6.37 -7.85 -5.66
C HIS A 28 -6.82 -7.87 -4.19
N ILE A 29 -6.52 -6.82 -3.42
CA ILE A 29 -6.99 -6.68 -2.04
C ILE A 29 -8.52 -6.59 -1.98
N GLU A 30 -9.12 -5.82 -2.90
CA GLU A 30 -10.57 -5.67 -3.01
C GLU A 30 -11.26 -6.98 -3.40
N GLN A 31 -10.70 -7.72 -4.37
CA GLN A 31 -11.21 -9.04 -4.75
C GLN A 31 -11.20 -10.03 -3.59
N LEU A 32 -10.16 -9.97 -2.75
CA LEU A 32 -10.04 -10.87 -1.59
C LEU A 32 -10.90 -10.45 -0.40
N GLN A 33 -11.52 -9.26 -0.42
CA GLN A 33 -12.26 -8.70 0.72
C GLN A 33 -11.46 -8.82 2.03
N ALA A 34 -10.15 -8.62 1.94
CA ALA A 34 -9.22 -8.89 3.03
C ALA A 34 -8.65 -7.60 3.61
N THR A 35 -8.42 -7.58 4.92
CA THR A 35 -7.63 -6.52 5.56
C THR A 35 -6.21 -6.54 5.01
N ALA A 36 -5.71 -5.40 4.54
CA ALA A 36 -4.35 -5.27 4.03
C ALA A 36 -3.48 -4.49 5.01
N VAL A 37 -2.34 -5.06 5.38
CA VAL A 37 -1.34 -4.42 6.24
C VAL A 37 -0.04 -4.23 5.48
N VAL A 38 0.53 -3.03 5.52
CA VAL A 38 1.79 -2.68 4.87
C VAL A 38 2.69 -1.92 5.83
N ARG A 39 3.99 -2.20 5.77
CA ARG A 39 5.01 -1.47 6.53
C ARG A 39 5.97 -0.79 5.56
N LEU A 40 6.11 0.52 5.67
CA LEU A 40 6.91 1.33 4.74
C LEU A 40 7.47 2.58 5.44
N PRO A 41 8.44 3.29 4.84
CA PRO A 41 8.98 4.52 5.42
C PRO A 41 7.92 5.61 5.52
N ALA A 42 7.92 6.43 6.57
CA ALA A 42 6.89 7.46 6.78
C ALA A 42 6.67 8.37 5.55
N ALA A 43 7.74 8.72 4.83
CA ALA A 43 7.69 9.54 3.62
C ALA A 43 6.86 8.92 2.48
N ALA A 44 6.76 7.60 2.39
CA ALA A 44 5.98 6.95 1.33
C ALA A 44 4.52 6.68 1.72
N ALA A 45 4.11 7.03 2.95
CA ALA A 45 2.76 6.77 3.47
C ALA A 45 1.70 7.60 2.76
N GLU A 46 2.05 8.84 2.39
CA GLU A 46 1.17 9.76 1.65
C GLU A 46 0.68 9.16 0.32
N HIS A 47 1.43 8.23 -0.29
CA HIS A 47 1.05 7.62 -1.56
C HIS A 47 -0.02 6.53 -1.43
N LEU A 48 -0.27 6.05 -0.21
CA LEU A 48 -1.24 4.98 0.08
C LEU A 48 -2.46 5.47 0.85
N GLN A 49 -2.35 6.55 1.62
CA GLN A 49 -3.47 7.15 2.35
C GLN A 49 -4.72 7.44 1.50
N PRO A 50 -4.61 7.96 0.24
CA PRO A 50 -5.78 8.18 -0.62
C PRO A 50 -6.58 6.91 -0.96
N TYR A 51 -6.00 5.72 -0.75
CA TYR A 51 -6.63 4.43 -1.06
C TYR A 51 -7.26 3.76 0.17
N GLY A 52 -7.51 4.52 1.23
CA GLY A 52 -8.14 4.03 2.47
C GLY A 52 -7.19 3.31 3.41
N PHE A 53 -5.88 3.50 3.25
CA PHE A 53 -4.88 3.05 4.22
C PHE A 53 -4.75 4.05 5.36
N ILE A 54 -4.90 3.58 6.58
CA ILE A 54 -4.82 4.38 7.81
C ILE A 54 -3.58 3.95 8.60
N VAL A 55 -2.91 4.90 9.25
CA VAL A 55 -1.77 4.61 10.12
C VAL A 55 -2.26 3.87 11.37
N SER A 56 -1.86 2.61 11.50
CA SER A 56 -2.17 1.72 12.63
C SER A 56 -1.02 1.73 13.67
N GLY A 57 0.19 2.11 13.26
CA GLY A 57 1.29 2.33 14.20
C GLY A 57 2.58 2.84 13.57
N THR A 58 3.52 3.22 14.41
CA THR A 58 4.84 3.74 14.00
C THR A 58 5.96 2.99 14.71
N ARG A 59 7.00 2.60 13.98
CA ARG A 59 8.23 1.98 14.50
C ARG A 59 9.45 2.74 13.96
N GLY A 60 9.87 3.77 14.69
CA GLY A 60 10.96 4.66 14.27
C GLY A 60 10.62 5.33 12.93
N ARG A 61 11.49 5.17 11.92
CA ARG A 61 11.28 5.72 10.56
C ARG A 61 10.22 4.98 9.71
N TRP A 62 9.68 3.88 10.21
CA TRP A 62 8.71 3.05 9.51
C TRP A 62 7.32 3.25 10.08
N VAL A 63 6.32 3.35 9.23
CA VAL A 63 4.91 3.34 9.62
C VAL A 63 4.26 2.04 9.16
N ILE A 64 3.27 1.61 9.93
CA ILE A 64 2.40 0.48 9.63
C ILE A 64 1.07 1.10 9.20
N LEU A 65 0.69 0.85 7.96
CA LEU A 65 -0.62 1.22 7.45
C LEU A 65 -1.49 -0.03 7.36
N GLU A 66 -2.78 0.18 7.61
CA GLU A 66 -3.81 -0.83 7.54
C GLU A 66 -4.97 -0.32 6.70
N LYS A 67 -5.51 -1.19 5.83
CA LYS A 67 -6.72 -0.93 5.06
C LYS A 67 -7.73 -2.02 5.41
N ALA A 68 -8.88 -1.61 5.93
CA ALA A 68 -10.01 -2.50 6.14
C ALA A 68 -10.57 -2.99 4.79
N PRO A 69 -11.18 -4.20 4.75
CA PRO A 69 -11.97 -4.61 3.60
C PRO A 69 -12.99 -3.54 3.24
N HIS A 70 -13.23 -3.35 1.95
CA HIS A 70 -14.22 -2.39 1.50
C HIS A 70 -15.59 -2.99 1.81
N GLU A 71 -16.19 -2.59 2.93
CA GLU A 71 -17.60 -2.87 3.20
C GLU A 71 -18.39 -2.18 2.10
N THR A 72 -18.85 -2.98 1.14
CA THR A 72 -19.76 -2.51 0.11
C THR A 72 -21.13 -2.45 0.78
N PRO A 73 -21.78 -1.27 0.87
CA PRO A 73 -23.12 -1.16 1.45
C PRO A 73 -24.17 -1.92 0.64
#